data_AF-A0A647APV3-F1
#
_entry.id   AF-A0A647APV3-F1
#
_cell.length_a   1.000
_cell.length_b   1.000
_cell.length_c   1.000
_cell.angle_alpha   90.00
_cell.angle_beta   90.00
_cell.angle_gamma   90.00
#
_symmetry.space_group_name_H-M   'P 1'
#
loop_
_entity.id
_entity.type
_entity.pdbx_description
1 polymer ?
#
loop_
_entity_poly.entity_id
_entity_poly.type
_entity_poly.pdbx_seq_one_letter_code
_entity_poly.pdbx_strand_id
1 'polypeptide(L)'
;MNAIYTNQSTRENLDLLYAQARVYDRVKNWNRLNFLFSIIVPLLLSFVTVYNRSREFVDSELLSSLLGLYGLLVLTFNIVISGHISALRRKAASIQEMYDCRVLGIRRNELKVEEIPRDDIIREAAYFRDSPEKARKRFGEEGWYVSKVYDAPQAVMALLCHGKNLGWDKSLREVLHVFYLSAFIVSPVAMLVYGIVMKSGLNEILFYMVFTLPVIRYFLLQFLDNRSSMKRSEKLKKYVEKELSGIRVSGRAEEEQLGYTLRNIQDEMFTYRASCPPVPNGIQLIMKPKNERIYVDYFETNLKELHLQK
;
A
#
# COMPACT_ATOMS: atom_id res chain seq x y z
N MET A 1 8.25 32.21 -0.56
CA MET A 1 6.92 31.56 -0.43
C MET A 1 6.99 30.15 -1.01
N ASN A 2 6.40 29.17 -0.33
CA ASN A 2 6.25 27.82 -0.90
C ASN A 2 5.15 27.80 -1.97
N ALA A 3 5.28 26.89 -2.94
CA ALA A 3 4.36 26.74 -4.06
C ALA A 3 3.61 25.40 -4.03
N ILE A 4 3.68 24.64 -2.92
CA ILE A 4 3.11 23.29 -2.83
C ILE A 4 1.60 23.30 -3.09
N TYR A 5 0.88 24.27 -2.49
CA TYR A 5 -0.58 24.35 -2.60
C TYR A 5 -1.07 24.55 -4.04
N THR A 6 -0.39 25.40 -4.81
CA THR A 6 -0.71 25.66 -6.21
C THR A 6 -0.18 24.56 -7.13
N ASN A 7 1.05 24.09 -6.89
CA ASN A 7 1.72 23.11 -7.74
C ASN A 7 1.04 21.73 -7.70
N GLN A 8 0.51 21.28 -6.56
CA GLN A 8 -0.12 19.97 -6.44
C GLN A 8 -1.33 19.77 -7.36
N SER A 9 -1.99 20.87 -7.76
CA SER A 9 -3.23 20.88 -8.54
C SER A 9 -3.04 21.35 -9.98
N THR A 10 -1.80 21.53 -10.44
CA THR A 10 -1.56 21.81 -11.87
C THR A 10 -1.96 20.59 -12.71
N ARG A 11 -2.39 20.82 -13.96
CA ARG A 11 -2.82 19.74 -14.86
C ARG A 11 -1.78 18.62 -14.98
N GLU A 12 -0.51 18.98 -15.13
CA GLU A 12 0.58 18.01 -15.29
C GLU A 12 0.82 17.18 -14.03
N ASN A 13 0.72 17.80 -12.84
CA ASN A 13 0.90 17.09 -11.58
C ASN A 13 -0.34 16.25 -11.23
N LEU A 14 -1.55 16.69 -11.60
CA LEU A 14 -2.75 15.87 -11.50
C LEU A 14 -2.68 14.64 -12.42
N ASP A 15 -2.17 14.77 -13.64
CA ASP A 15 -1.95 13.62 -14.52
C ASP A 15 -0.99 12.60 -13.87
N LEU A 16 0.10 13.05 -13.24
CA LEU A 16 0.98 12.15 -12.47
C LEU A 16 0.26 11.49 -11.29
N LEU A 17 -0.50 12.27 -10.50
CA LEU A 17 -1.26 11.77 -9.35
C LEU A 17 -2.31 10.73 -9.75
N TYR A 18 -2.99 10.93 -10.88
CA TYR A 18 -3.98 10.02 -11.43
C TYR A 18 -3.33 8.77 -12.02
N ALA A 19 -2.25 8.94 -12.77
CA ALA A 19 -1.50 7.84 -13.37
C ALA A 19 -0.95 6.89 -12.30
N GLN A 20 -0.26 7.40 -11.27
CA GLN A 20 0.26 6.53 -10.20
C GLN A 20 -0.86 5.75 -9.50
N ALA A 21 -1.99 6.40 -9.22
CA ALA A 21 -3.12 5.75 -8.57
C ALA A 21 -3.71 4.64 -9.44
N ARG A 22 -3.85 4.88 -10.76
CA ARG A 22 -4.33 3.89 -11.71
C ARG A 22 -3.38 2.70 -11.81
N VAL A 23 -2.07 2.93 -11.85
CA VAL A 23 -1.09 1.85 -11.88
C VAL A 23 -1.14 1.04 -10.57
N TYR A 24 -1.24 1.70 -9.40
CA TYR A 24 -1.44 1.00 -8.13
C TYR A 24 -2.75 0.21 -8.07
N ASP A 25 -3.83 0.69 -8.67
CA ASP A 25 -5.07 -0.06 -8.75
C ASP A 25 -4.91 -1.36 -9.54
N ARG A 26 -4.12 -1.34 -10.63
CA ARG A 26 -3.76 -2.58 -11.36
C ARG A 26 -2.94 -3.55 -10.52
N VAL A 27 -1.96 -3.05 -9.77
CA VAL A 27 -1.18 -3.88 -8.81
C VAL A 27 -2.14 -4.57 -7.82
N LYS A 28 -3.10 -3.82 -7.26
CA LYS A 28 -4.12 -4.36 -6.35
C LYS A 28 -5.02 -5.39 -7.02
N ASN A 29 -5.42 -5.17 -8.27
CA ASN A 29 -6.25 -6.10 -9.02
C ASN A 29 -5.54 -7.44 -9.26
N TRP A 30 -4.27 -7.40 -9.67
CA TRP A 30 -3.46 -8.59 -9.84
C TRP A 30 -3.24 -9.33 -8.51
N ASN A 31 -2.98 -8.62 -7.42
CA ASN A 31 -2.91 -9.24 -6.08
C ASN A 31 -4.23 -9.92 -5.70
N ARG A 32 -5.38 -9.30 -5.99
CA ARG A 32 -6.71 -9.92 -5.74
C ARG A 32 -6.91 -11.19 -6.57
N LEU A 33 -6.51 -11.17 -7.84
CA LEU A 33 -6.58 -12.34 -8.71
C LEU A 33 -5.66 -13.46 -8.20
N ASN A 34 -4.45 -13.10 -7.78
CA ASN A 34 -3.52 -14.05 -7.21
C ASN A 34 -4.06 -14.70 -5.92
N PHE A 35 -4.68 -13.91 -5.06
CA PHE A 35 -5.36 -14.41 -3.87
C PHE A 35 -6.54 -15.33 -4.20
N LEU A 36 -7.35 -15.00 -5.21
CA LEU A 36 -8.47 -15.83 -5.65
C LEU A 36 -8.00 -17.23 -6.06
N PHE A 37 -7.01 -17.34 -6.95
CA PHE A 37 -6.51 -18.63 -7.43
C PHE A 37 -5.62 -19.36 -6.42
N SER A 38 -4.88 -18.64 -5.58
CA SER A 38 -3.95 -19.28 -4.63
C SER A 38 -4.61 -19.71 -3.33
N ILE A 39 -5.77 -19.15 -2.98
CA ILE A 39 -6.42 -19.38 -1.68
C ILE A 39 -7.88 -19.79 -1.85
N ILE A 40 -8.70 -18.95 -2.48
CA ILE A 40 -10.16 -19.17 -2.53
C ILE A 40 -10.53 -20.40 -3.37
N VAL A 41 -9.99 -20.53 -4.57
CA VAL A 41 -10.28 -21.66 -5.46
C VAL A 41 -9.81 -23.00 -4.86
N PRO A 42 -8.58 -23.16 -4.33
CA PRO A 42 -8.17 -24.40 -3.66
C PRO A 42 -9.07 -24.78 -2.48
N LEU A 43 -9.50 -23.79 -1.69
CA LEU A 43 -10.45 -24.01 -0.60
C LEU A 43 -11.78 -24.58 -1.13
N LEU A 44 -12.35 -23.95 -2.17
CA LEU A 44 -13.59 -24.41 -2.81
C LEU A 44 -13.43 -25.82 -3.42
N LEU A 45 -12.34 -26.06 -4.15
CA LEU A 45 -12.05 -27.37 -4.75
C LEU A 45 -11.98 -28.47 -3.70
N SER A 46 -11.56 -28.16 -2.48
CA SER A 46 -11.43 -29.17 -1.45
C SER A 46 -12.74 -29.48 -0.74
N PHE A 47 -13.65 -28.51 -0.66
CA PHE A 47 -15.05 -28.81 -0.35
C PHE A 47 -15.69 -29.70 -1.41
N VAL A 48 -15.39 -29.47 -2.70
CA VAL A 48 -15.86 -30.35 -3.80
C VAL A 48 -15.31 -31.76 -3.63
N THR A 49 -14.02 -31.92 -3.28
CA THR A 49 -13.42 -33.25 -3.02
C THR A 49 -14.10 -33.99 -1.88
N VAL A 50 -14.36 -33.30 -0.77
CA VAL A 50 -15.07 -33.88 0.39
C VAL A 50 -16.50 -34.28 0.00
N TYR A 51 -17.21 -33.41 -0.73
CA TYR A 51 -18.56 -33.70 -1.20
C TYR A 51 -18.59 -34.88 -2.18
N ASN A 52 -17.64 -34.95 -3.12
CA ASN A 52 -17.53 -36.04 -4.08
C ASN A 52 -17.33 -37.39 -3.37
N ARG A 53 -16.50 -37.44 -2.33
CA ARG A 53 -16.28 -38.65 -1.52
C ARG A 53 -17.58 -39.17 -0.86
N SER A 54 -18.56 -38.30 -0.61
CA SER A 54 -19.85 -38.70 -0.03
C SER A 54 -20.87 -39.23 -1.04
N ARG A 55 -20.68 -38.95 -2.34
CA ARG A 55 -21.70 -39.17 -3.39
C ARG A 55 -21.19 -39.95 -4.61
N GLU A 56 -19.88 -40.19 -4.70
CA GLU A 56 -19.19 -40.90 -5.80
C GLU A 56 -19.54 -40.36 -7.20
N PHE A 57 -19.62 -39.04 -7.36
CA PHE A 57 -20.03 -38.41 -8.62
C PHE A 57 -18.93 -38.46 -9.70
N VAL A 58 -17.66 -38.42 -9.30
CA VAL A 58 -16.47 -38.42 -10.15
C VAL A 58 -15.45 -39.42 -9.61
N ASP A 59 -14.74 -40.09 -10.51
CA ASP A 59 -13.60 -40.95 -10.16
C ASP A 59 -12.56 -40.17 -9.33
N SER A 60 -12.16 -40.77 -8.20
CA SER A 60 -11.22 -40.17 -7.25
C SER A 60 -9.81 -40.06 -7.82
N GLU A 61 -9.40 -40.96 -8.71
CA GLU A 61 -8.08 -40.90 -9.35
C GLU A 61 -8.00 -39.71 -10.30
N LEU A 62 -9.00 -39.57 -11.18
CA LEU A 62 -9.13 -38.43 -12.10
C LEU A 62 -9.17 -37.09 -11.34
N LEU A 63 -9.96 -37.01 -10.26
CA LEU A 63 -10.05 -35.79 -9.44
C LEU A 63 -8.70 -35.42 -8.83
N SER A 64 -7.96 -36.39 -8.30
CA SER A 64 -6.62 -36.18 -7.73
C SER A 64 -5.65 -35.65 -8.79
N SER A 65 -5.64 -36.23 -10.00
CA SER A 65 -4.80 -35.76 -11.11
C SER A 65 -5.15 -34.32 -11.53
N LEU A 66 -6.43 -33.97 -11.59
CA LEU A 66 -6.88 -32.60 -11.92
C LEU A 66 -6.45 -31.58 -10.85
N LEU A 67 -6.51 -31.94 -9.57
CA LEU A 67 -6.02 -31.09 -8.47
C LEU A 67 -4.51 -30.91 -8.52
N GLY A 68 -3.76 -31.97 -8.86
CA GLY A 68 -2.32 -31.90 -9.10
C GLY A 68 -1.96 -30.95 -10.24
N LEU A 69 -2.65 -31.07 -11.39
CA LEU A 69 -2.49 -30.18 -12.53
C LEU A 69 -2.84 -28.73 -12.17
N TYR A 70 -3.93 -28.52 -11.43
CA TYR A 70 -4.33 -27.20 -10.95
C TYR A 70 -3.23 -26.58 -10.06
N GLY A 71 -2.68 -27.34 -9.12
CA GLY A 71 -1.58 -26.90 -8.26
C GLY A 71 -0.36 -26.45 -9.06
N LEU A 72 0.01 -27.21 -10.11
CA LEU A 72 1.12 -26.86 -11.00
C LEU A 72 0.84 -25.58 -11.82
N LEU A 73 -0.39 -25.42 -12.32
CA LEU A 73 -0.79 -24.21 -13.05
C LEU A 73 -0.77 -22.98 -12.14
N VAL A 74 -1.27 -23.09 -10.91
CA VAL A 74 -1.26 -21.99 -9.93
C VAL A 74 0.17 -21.64 -9.51
N LEU A 75 1.05 -22.62 -9.34
CA LEU A 75 2.46 -22.36 -9.04
C LEU A 75 3.13 -21.58 -10.19
N THR A 76 2.98 -22.04 -11.42
CA THR A 76 3.51 -21.37 -12.61
C THR A 76 2.96 -19.95 -12.73
N PHE A 77 1.65 -19.79 -12.54
CA PHE A 77 0.97 -18.50 -12.54
C PHE A 77 1.55 -17.54 -11.48
N ASN A 78 1.74 -18.02 -10.24
CA ASN A 78 2.31 -17.23 -9.14
C ASN A 78 3.70 -16.70 -9.47
N ILE A 79 4.58 -17.53 -10.06
CA ILE A 79 5.94 -17.13 -10.42
C ILE A 79 5.89 -16.00 -11.46
N VAL A 80 5.16 -16.20 -12.56
CA VAL A 80 5.06 -15.22 -13.65
C VAL A 80 4.43 -13.91 -13.17
N ILE A 81 3.33 -13.99 -12.41
CA ILE A 81 2.60 -12.81 -11.98
C ILE A 81 3.35 -11.99 -10.93
N SER A 82 4.18 -12.64 -10.09
CA SER A 82 4.97 -11.94 -9.06
C SER A 82 5.92 -10.91 -9.68
N GLY A 83 6.60 -11.26 -10.77
CA GLY A 83 7.47 -10.36 -11.52
C GLY A 83 6.70 -9.19 -12.13
N HIS A 84 5.56 -9.48 -12.76
CA HIS A 84 4.69 -8.45 -13.33
C HIS A 84 4.15 -7.46 -12.28
N ILE A 85 3.69 -7.96 -11.13
CA ILE A 85 3.22 -7.15 -10.00
C ILE A 85 4.35 -6.27 -9.46
N SER A 86 5.57 -6.81 -9.37
CA SER A 86 6.76 -6.06 -8.94
C SER A 86 7.08 -4.91 -9.91
N ALA A 87 7.09 -5.19 -11.21
CA ALA A 87 7.35 -4.19 -12.25
C ALA A 87 6.29 -3.06 -12.25
N LEU A 88 5.00 -3.42 -12.19
CA LEU A 88 3.92 -2.43 -12.09
C LEU A 88 4.02 -1.56 -10.84
N ARG A 89 4.39 -2.16 -9.70
CA ARG A 89 4.57 -1.43 -8.44
C ARG A 89 5.74 -0.47 -8.49
N ARG A 90 6.87 -0.88 -9.09
CA ARG A 90 8.00 0.01 -9.33
C ARG A 90 7.62 1.16 -10.27
N LYS A 91 6.89 0.88 -11.36
CA LYS A 91 6.34 1.91 -12.26
C LYS A 91 5.45 2.92 -11.51
N ALA A 92 4.53 2.44 -10.68
CA ALA A 92 3.67 3.30 -9.87
C ALA A 92 4.49 4.17 -8.90
N ALA A 93 5.48 3.59 -8.24
CA ALA A 93 6.39 4.31 -7.35
C ALA A 93 7.22 5.37 -8.10
N SER A 94 7.67 5.10 -9.34
CA SER A 94 8.38 6.08 -10.17
C SER A 94 7.49 7.26 -10.57
N ILE A 95 6.24 7.01 -10.98
CA ILE A 95 5.30 8.09 -11.31
C ILE A 95 5.00 8.93 -10.05
N GLN A 96 4.82 8.27 -8.90
CA GLN A 96 4.62 8.96 -7.63
C GLN A 96 5.86 9.76 -7.21
N GLU A 97 7.07 9.25 -7.44
CA GLU A 97 8.30 10.01 -7.23
C GLU A 97 8.34 11.29 -8.06
N MET A 98 8.00 11.20 -9.35
CA MET A 98 7.95 12.36 -10.25
C MET A 98 6.96 13.42 -9.73
N TYR A 99 5.79 12.98 -9.25
CA TYR A 99 4.81 13.87 -8.62
C TYR A 99 5.34 14.53 -7.36
N ASP A 100 5.83 13.72 -6.41
CA ASP A 100 6.34 14.17 -5.12
C ASP A 100 7.50 15.18 -5.32
N CYS A 101 8.46 14.86 -6.19
CA CYS A 101 9.60 15.75 -6.49
C CYS A 101 9.16 17.10 -7.07
N ARG A 102 8.24 17.09 -8.05
CA ARG A 102 7.74 18.32 -8.69
C ARG A 102 6.96 19.19 -7.73
N VAL A 103 6.09 18.59 -6.91
CA VAL A 103 5.23 19.33 -6.00
C VAL A 103 5.99 19.84 -4.79
N LEU A 104 6.87 19.01 -4.22
CA LEU A 104 7.65 19.35 -3.03
C LEU A 104 8.91 20.17 -3.35
N GLY A 105 9.27 20.32 -4.63
CA GLY A 105 10.46 21.07 -5.03
C GLY A 105 11.76 20.33 -4.69
N ILE A 106 11.73 18.99 -4.72
CA ILE A 106 12.88 18.14 -4.43
C ILE A 106 13.51 17.72 -5.76
N ARG A 107 14.83 17.86 -5.90
CA ARG A 107 15.54 17.38 -7.10
C ARG A 107 15.38 15.87 -7.24
N ARG A 108 15.04 15.36 -8.42
CA ARG A 108 14.90 13.92 -8.67
C ARG A 108 16.26 13.23 -8.77
N ASN A 109 16.35 12.00 -8.26
CA ASN A 109 17.47 11.09 -8.48
C ASN A 109 17.24 10.24 -9.75
N GLU A 110 17.82 10.65 -10.88
CA GLU A 110 17.62 10.01 -12.18
C GLU A 110 18.28 8.63 -12.30
N LEU A 111 19.30 8.37 -11.49
CA LEU A 111 19.97 7.07 -11.46
C LEU A 111 19.10 6.01 -10.76
N LYS A 112 18.35 6.42 -9.72
CA LYS A 112 17.53 5.50 -8.93
C LYS A 112 16.14 5.29 -9.52
N VAL A 113 15.60 6.33 -10.15
CA VAL A 113 14.21 6.38 -10.61
C VAL A 113 14.14 6.63 -12.11
N GLU A 114 13.67 5.61 -12.81
CA GLU A 114 13.45 5.62 -14.25
C GLU A 114 12.43 6.69 -14.65
N GLU A 115 12.73 7.40 -15.75
CA GLU A 115 11.78 8.31 -16.39
C GLU A 115 10.63 7.52 -17.02
N ILE A 116 9.40 7.88 -16.69
CA ILE A 116 8.23 7.29 -17.34
C ILE A 116 7.79 8.20 -18.49
N PRO A 117 7.62 7.66 -19.72
CA PRO A 117 7.17 8.43 -20.86
C PRO A 117 5.86 9.19 -20.60
N ARG A 118 5.75 10.39 -21.17
CA ARG A 118 4.60 11.28 -20.94
C ARG A 118 3.30 10.70 -21.50
N ASP A 119 3.36 10.03 -22.65
CA ASP A 119 2.22 9.37 -23.28
C ASP A 119 1.67 8.23 -22.39
N ASP A 120 2.54 7.48 -21.73
CA ASP A 120 2.18 6.50 -20.72
C ASP A 120 1.45 7.13 -19.53
N ILE A 121 1.97 8.25 -19.00
CA ILE A 121 1.33 8.99 -17.90
C ILE A 121 -0.07 9.47 -18.34
N ILE A 122 -0.18 10.09 -19.51
CA ILE A 122 -1.44 10.63 -20.04
C ILE A 122 -2.48 9.52 -20.23
N ARG A 123 -2.06 8.35 -20.72
CA ARG A 123 -2.92 7.18 -20.95
C ARG A 123 -3.45 6.61 -19.64
N GLU A 124 -2.62 6.48 -18.62
CA GLU A 124 -3.05 6.00 -17.31
C GLU A 124 -3.91 7.02 -16.56
N ALA A 125 -3.57 8.32 -16.68
CA ALA A 125 -4.30 9.42 -16.06
C ALA A 125 -5.73 9.58 -16.60
N ALA A 126 -5.94 9.26 -17.89
CA ALA A 126 -7.23 9.33 -18.57
C ALA A 126 -8.37 8.67 -17.77
N TYR A 127 -8.09 7.56 -17.08
CA TYR A 127 -9.07 6.83 -16.29
C TYR A 127 -9.77 7.69 -15.22
N PHE A 128 -9.04 8.60 -14.57
CA PHE A 128 -9.59 9.52 -13.57
C PHE A 128 -9.90 10.89 -14.17
N ARG A 129 -9.05 11.38 -15.07
CA ARG A 129 -9.23 12.69 -15.72
C ARG A 129 -10.55 12.77 -16.49
N ASP A 130 -10.89 11.71 -17.23
CA ASP A 130 -12.07 11.67 -18.08
C ASP A 130 -13.32 11.24 -17.27
N SER A 131 -13.20 11.11 -15.94
CA SER A 131 -14.29 10.74 -15.03
C SER A 131 -14.20 11.54 -13.72
N PRO A 132 -14.64 12.81 -13.69
CA PRO A 132 -14.51 13.70 -12.52
C PRO A 132 -15.10 13.13 -11.23
N GLU A 133 -16.20 12.38 -11.31
CA GLU A 133 -16.80 11.71 -10.14
C GLU A 133 -15.86 10.68 -9.51
N LYS A 134 -15.15 9.88 -10.32
CA LYS A 134 -14.16 8.91 -9.84
C LYS A 134 -12.98 9.63 -9.20
N ALA A 135 -12.52 10.71 -9.83
CA ALA A 135 -11.44 11.52 -9.30
C ALA A 135 -11.82 12.13 -7.94
N ARG A 136 -13.00 12.78 -7.84
CA ARG A 136 -13.50 13.37 -6.60
C ARG A 136 -13.68 12.34 -5.49
N LYS A 137 -14.25 11.17 -5.79
CA LYS A 137 -14.41 10.07 -4.83
C LYS A 137 -13.06 9.58 -4.28
N ARG A 138 -12.03 9.54 -5.14
CA ARG A 138 -10.71 9.01 -4.78
C ARG A 138 -9.86 10.05 -4.05
N PHE A 139 -9.71 11.23 -4.64
CA PHE A 139 -8.76 12.26 -4.23
C PHE A 139 -9.41 13.37 -3.41
N GLY A 140 -10.74 13.53 -3.47
CA GLY A 140 -11.45 14.62 -2.80
C GLY A 140 -11.53 15.85 -3.69
N GLU A 141 -11.93 16.97 -3.11
CA GLU A 141 -11.96 18.28 -3.77
C GLU A 141 -10.68 19.10 -3.49
N GLU A 142 -9.87 18.67 -2.52
CA GLU A 142 -8.66 19.35 -2.07
C GLU A 142 -7.38 18.62 -2.48
N GLY A 143 -6.27 19.36 -2.56
CA GLY A 143 -4.98 18.83 -3.01
C GLY A 143 -4.38 17.76 -2.09
N TRP A 144 -3.50 16.92 -2.66
CA TRP A 144 -2.97 15.73 -1.98
C TRP A 144 -2.16 16.03 -0.71
N TYR A 145 -1.37 17.11 -0.71
CA TYR A 145 -0.43 17.42 0.36
C TYR A 145 -0.98 18.39 1.38
N VAL A 146 -1.49 19.53 0.93
CA VAL A 146 -1.95 20.62 1.79
C VAL A 146 -3.32 21.12 1.34
N SER A 147 -4.19 21.44 2.29
CA SER A 147 -5.54 21.95 2.04
C SER A 147 -5.62 23.46 1.86
N LYS A 148 -4.57 24.19 2.29
CA LYS A 148 -4.47 25.64 2.19
C LYS A 148 -3.02 26.08 2.02
N VAL A 149 -2.84 27.35 1.72
CA VAL A 149 -1.53 28.00 1.70
C VAL A 149 -1.03 28.14 3.13
N TYR A 150 0.20 27.70 3.37
CA TYR A 150 0.92 27.92 4.62
C TYR A 150 2.05 28.91 4.37
N ASP A 151 2.33 29.80 5.31
CA ASP A 151 3.48 30.70 5.21
C ASP A 151 4.69 30.06 5.88
N ALA A 152 5.43 29.27 5.10
CA ALA A 152 6.65 28.60 5.56
C ALA A 152 7.60 28.32 4.38
N PRO A 153 8.91 28.14 4.63
CA PRO A 153 9.86 27.77 3.59
C PRO A 153 9.48 26.46 2.90
N GLN A 154 9.72 26.38 1.58
CA GLN A 154 9.39 25.22 0.75
C GLN A 154 9.95 23.91 1.32
N ALA A 155 11.22 23.92 1.72
CA ALA A 155 11.91 22.75 2.25
C ALA A 155 11.32 22.27 3.60
N VAL A 156 10.92 23.19 4.48
CA VAL A 156 10.24 22.85 5.75
C VAL A 156 8.88 22.22 5.47
N MET A 157 8.11 22.80 4.54
CA MET A 157 6.82 22.25 4.15
C MET A 157 6.95 20.88 3.48
N ALA A 158 7.99 20.66 2.67
CA ALA A 158 8.30 19.35 2.09
C ALA A 158 8.60 18.31 3.18
N LEU A 159 9.36 18.67 4.22
CA LEU A 159 9.65 17.80 5.36
C LEU A 159 8.37 17.41 6.12
N LEU A 160 7.47 18.38 6.38
CA LEU A 160 6.17 18.11 6.98
C LEU A 160 5.29 17.23 6.09
N CYS A 161 5.33 17.42 4.77
CA CYS A 161 4.63 16.57 3.80
C CYS A 161 5.13 15.12 3.83
N HIS A 162 6.43 14.88 4.01
CA HIS A 162 6.97 13.55 4.26
C HIS A 162 6.43 12.96 5.57
N GLY A 163 6.40 13.75 6.65
CA GLY A 163 5.81 13.37 7.93
C GLY A 163 4.35 12.92 7.80
N LYS A 164 3.54 13.71 7.07
CA LYS A 164 2.16 13.36 6.70
C LYS A 164 2.08 12.03 5.96
N ASN A 165 2.85 11.86 4.88
CA ASN A 165 2.80 10.65 4.06
C ASN A 165 3.16 9.39 4.87
N LEU A 166 4.23 9.46 5.67
CA LEU A 166 4.69 8.33 6.49
C LEU A 166 3.70 7.98 7.59
N GLY A 167 3.17 8.99 8.28
CA GLY A 167 2.17 8.77 9.31
C GLY A 167 0.84 8.26 8.73
N TRP A 168 0.43 8.75 7.56
CA TRP A 168 -0.76 8.26 6.87
C TRP A 168 -0.59 6.79 6.51
N ASP A 169 0.53 6.42 5.88
CA ASP A 169 0.83 5.03 5.53
C ASP A 169 0.89 4.13 6.78
N LYS A 170 1.50 4.59 7.88
CA LYS A 170 1.50 3.88 9.16
C LYS A 170 0.09 3.56 9.65
N SER A 171 -0.81 4.54 9.66
CA SER A 171 -2.20 4.35 10.13
C SER A 171 -2.93 3.25 9.35
N LEU A 172 -2.74 3.20 8.03
CA LEU A 172 -3.34 2.19 7.16
C LEU A 172 -2.78 0.79 7.47
N ARG A 173 -1.49 0.72 7.78
CA ARG A 173 -0.81 -0.55 8.07
C ARG A 173 -1.14 -1.09 9.44
N GLU A 174 -1.44 -0.25 10.41
CA GLU A 174 -1.93 -0.69 11.71
C GLU A 174 -3.26 -1.42 11.57
N VAL A 175 -4.17 -0.91 10.73
CA VAL A 175 -5.43 -1.61 10.41
C VAL A 175 -5.18 -2.94 9.70
N LEU A 176 -4.28 -2.96 8.70
CA LEU A 176 -3.89 -4.20 8.03
C LEU A 176 -3.21 -5.19 8.99
N HIS A 177 -2.44 -4.71 9.95
CA HIS A 177 -1.74 -5.53 10.93
C HIS A 177 -2.74 -6.29 11.80
N VAL A 178 -3.75 -5.59 12.31
CA VAL A 178 -4.85 -6.21 13.07
C VAL A 178 -5.59 -7.19 12.17
N PHE A 179 -5.94 -6.81 10.94
CA PHE A 179 -6.64 -7.69 10.00
C PHE A 179 -5.88 -9.01 9.74
N TYR A 180 -4.59 -8.93 9.39
CA TYR A 180 -3.78 -10.13 9.11
C TYR A 180 -3.58 -11.00 10.34
N LEU A 181 -3.36 -10.40 11.51
CA LEU A 181 -3.24 -11.13 12.77
C LEU A 181 -4.55 -11.84 13.13
N SER A 182 -5.68 -11.14 13.02
CA SER A 182 -7.00 -11.71 13.26
C SER A 182 -7.30 -12.85 12.29
N ALA A 183 -7.03 -12.69 10.99
CA ALA A 183 -7.24 -13.75 10.00
C ALA A 183 -6.35 -14.98 10.26
N PHE A 184 -5.10 -14.76 10.66
CA PHE A 184 -4.17 -15.83 11.06
C PHE A 184 -4.65 -16.62 12.28
N ILE A 185 -5.23 -15.96 13.29
CA ILE A 185 -5.76 -16.62 14.51
C ILE A 185 -7.13 -17.26 14.26
N VAL A 186 -8.02 -16.56 13.57
CA VAL A 186 -9.41 -17.01 13.36
C VAL A 186 -9.46 -18.22 12.42
N SER A 187 -8.61 -18.29 11.39
CA SER A 187 -8.63 -19.42 10.45
C SER A 187 -8.46 -20.80 11.10
N PRO A 188 -7.45 -21.08 11.95
CA PRO A 188 -7.33 -22.38 12.63
C PRO A 188 -8.44 -22.59 13.68
N VAL A 189 -8.84 -21.54 14.42
CA VAL A 189 -9.91 -21.65 15.43
C VAL A 189 -11.24 -22.01 14.78
N ALA A 190 -11.60 -21.37 13.67
CA ALA A 190 -12.82 -21.66 12.93
C ALA A 190 -12.86 -23.11 12.44
N MET A 191 -11.73 -23.67 11.99
CA MET A 191 -11.65 -25.07 11.58
C MET A 191 -11.75 -26.03 12.76
N LEU A 192 -11.13 -25.71 13.89
CA LEU A 192 -11.25 -26.52 15.09
C LEU A 192 -12.71 -26.59 15.57
N VAL A 193 -13.40 -25.44 15.61
CA VAL A 193 -14.82 -25.35 15.96
C VAL A 193 -15.67 -26.15 14.96
N TYR A 194 -15.41 -26.03 13.66
CA TYR A 194 -16.09 -26.80 12.63
C TYR A 194 -15.94 -28.31 12.86
N GLY A 195 -14.72 -28.79 13.13
CA GLY A 195 -14.46 -30.20 13.42
C GLY A 195 -15.24 -30.71 14.64
N ILE A 196 -15.31 -29.91 15.71
CA ILE A 196 -16.08 -30.25 16.93
C ILE A 196 -17.59 -30.31 16.62
N VAL A 197 -18.13 -29.32 15.90
CA VAL A 197 -19.57 -29.27 15.54
C VAL A 197 -19.96 -30.47 14.68
N MET A 198 -19.08 -30.88 13.75
CA MET A 198 -19.30 -32.05 12.90
C MET A 198 -19.07 -33.39 13.61
N LYS A 199 -18.71 -33.38 14.91
CA LYS A 199 -18.34 -34.56 15.70
C LYS A 199 -17.24 -35.40 15.02
N SER A 200 -16.33 -34.71 14.32
CA SER A 200 -15.22 -35.35 13.60
C SER A 200 -14.27 -36.03 14.57
N GLY A 201 -13.74 -37.19 14.16
CA GLY A 201 -12.66 -37.86 14.88
C GLY A 201 -11.34 -37.08 14.81
N LEU A 202 -10.38 -37.43 15.68
CA LEU A 202 -9.07 -36.75 15.74
C LEU A 202 -8.36 -36.71 14.37
N ASN A 203 -8.41 -37.82 13.61
CA ASN A 203 -7.78 -37.92 12.30
C ASN A 203 -8.40 -36.95 11.27
N GLU A 204 -9.71 -36.73 11.33
CA GLU A 204 -10.40 -35.78 10.44
C GLU A 204 -10.07 -34.33 10.80
N ILE A 205 -9.99 -34.02 12.09
CA ILE A 205 -9.57 -32.69 12.57
C ILE A 205 -8.13 -32.39 12.12
N LEU A 206 -7.22 -33.37 12.27
CA LEU A 206 -5.84 -33.26 11.79
C LEU A 206 -5.80 -33.03 10.27
N PHE A 207 -6.63 -33.74 9.50
CA PHE A 207 -6.76 -33.54 8.06
C PHE A 207 -7.23 -32.12 7.70
N TYR A 208 -8.25 -31.58 8.38
CA TYR A 208 -8.71 -30.19 8.17
C TYR A 208 -7.65 -29.15 8.52
N MET A 209 -6.84 -29.40 9.55
CA MET A 209 -5.72 -28.51 9.90
C MET A 209 -4.64 -28.51 8.81
N VAL A 210 -4.23 -29.67 8.30
CA VAL A 210 -3.26 -29.76 7.19
C VAL A 210 -3.78 -29.02 5.97
N PHE A 211 -5.07 -29.17 5.67
CA PHE A 211 -5.70 -28.51 4.53
C PHE A 211 -5.75 -26.97 4.64
N THR A 212 -5.73 -26.43 5.85
CA THR A 212 -5.75 -24.97 6.09
C THR A 212 -4.37 -24.34 6.25
N LEU A 213 -3.30 -25.14 6.32
CA LEU A 213 -1.92 -24.63 6.39
C LEU A 213 -1.57 -23.61 5.28
N PRO A 214 -1.98 -23.76 4.00
CA PRO A 214 -1.68 -22.76 2.98
C PRO A 214 -2.30 -21.38 3.29
N VAL A 215 -3.50 -21.37 3.86
CA VAL A 215 -4.20 -20.13 4.27
C VAL A 215 -3.50 -19.49 5.46
N ILE A 216 -3.17 -20.29 6.47
CA ILE A 216 -2.45 -19.87 7.67
C ILE A 216 -1.09 -19.28 7.27
N ARG A 217 -0.34 -19.99 6.40
CA ARG A 217 0.94 -19.54 5.86
C ARG A 217 0.80 -18.21 5.11
N TYR A 218 -0.23 -18.07 4.27
CA TYR A 218 -0.48 -16.83 3.54
C TYR A 218 -0.65 -15.63 4.49
N PHE A 219 -1.56 -15.72 5.46
CA PHE A 219 -1.78 -14.63 6.40
C PHE A 219 -0.58 -14.35 7.30
N LEU A 220 0.17 -15.38 7.70
CA LEU A 220 1.42 -15.22 8.43
C LEU A 220 2.46 -14.42 7.63
N LEU A 221 2.67 -14.75 6.36
CA LEU A 221 3.60 -14.02 5.50
C LEU A 221 3.16 -12.56 5.31
N GLN A 222 1.87 -12.32 5.05
CA GLN A 222 1.33 -10.96 4.94
C GLN A 222 1.50 -10.15 6.23
N PHE A 223 1.32 -10.79 7.39
CA PHE A 223 1.55 -10.18 8.70
C PHE A 223 3.01 -9.79 8.91
N LEU A 224 3.94 -10.71 8.61
CA LEU A 224 5.39 -10.47 8.75
C LEU A 224 5.87 -9.36 7.80
N ASP A 225 5.43 -9.37 6.55
CA ASP A 225 5.76 -8.34 5.55
C ASP A 225 5.18 -6.98 5.93
N ASN A 226 3.95 -6.93 6.44
CA ASN A 226 3.38 -5.68 6.92
C ASN A 226 4.13 -5.16 8.15
N ARG A 227 4.53 -6.04 9.08
CA ARG A 227 5.32 -5.66 10.25
C ARG A 227 6.69 -5.10 9.88
N SER A 228 7.39 -5.70 8.92
CA SER A 228 8.66 -5.19 8.43
C SER A 228 8.50 -3.82 7.76
N SER A 229 7.43 -3.64 6.98
CA SER A 229 7.07 -2.37 6.34
C SER A 229 6.77 -1.27 7.36
N MET A 230 6.00 -1.57 8.41
CA MET A 230 5.73 -0.63 9.51
C MET A 230 7.01 -0.18 10.21
N LYS A 231 7.93 -1.11 10.51
CA LYS A 231 9.22 -0.77 11.13
C LYS A 231 10.05 0.17 10.26
N ARG A 232 10.09 -0.05 8.94
CA ARG A 232 10.81 0.83 8.00
C ARG A 232 10.17 2.21 7.94
N SER A 233 8.83 2.28 7.84
CA SER A 233 8.09 3.55 7.83
C SER A 233 8.27 4.32 9.15
N GLU A 234 8.24 3.63 10.29
CA GLU A 234 8.48 4.25 11.60
C GLU A 234 9.90 4.80 11.75
N LYS A 235 10.92 4.08 11.24
CA LYS A 235 12.30 4.57 11.23
C LYS A 235 12.43 5.87 10.44
N LEU A 236 11.82 5.94 9.25
CA LEU A 236 11.81 7.16 8.43
C LEU A 236 11.03 8.29 9.13
N LYS A 237 9.90 7.98 9.77
CA LYS A 237 9.11 8.98 10.50
C LYS A 237 9.89 9.57 11.67
N LYS A 238 10.57 8.74 12.46
CA LYS A 238 11.43 9.20 13.56
C LYS A 238 12.56 10.09 13.06
N TYR A 239 13.11 9.79 11.87
CA TYR A 239 14.10 10.65 11.26
C TYR A 239 13.51 12.01 10.88
N VAL A 240 12.35 12.07 10.24
CA VAL A 240 11.63 13.34 9.96
C VAL A 240 11.35 14.14 11.24
N GLU A 241 10.84 13.49 12.29
CA GLU A 241 10.55 14.12 13.58
C GLU A 241 11.82 14.68 14.25
N LYS A 242 12.94 13.96 14.14
CA LYS A 242 14.25 14.42 14.63
C LYS A 242 14.69 15.70 13.89
N GLU A 243 14.57 15.73 12.57
CA GLU A 243 14.96 16.90 11.76
C GLU A 243 14.06 18.10 12.08
N LEU A 244 12.75 17.90 12.22
CA LEU A 244 11.82 18.95 12.67
C LEU A 244 12.18 19.49 14.05
N SER A 245 12.48 18.60 15.01
CA SER A 245 12.93 19.03 16.34
C SER A 245 14.25 19.80 16.28
N GLY A 246 15.17 19.43 15.38
CA GLY A 246 16.42 20.16 15.17
C GLY A 246 16.17 21.60 14.72
N ILE A 247 15.30 21.78 13.72
CA ILE A 247 14.89 23.10 13.23
C ILE A 247 14.21 23.93 14.34
N ARG A 248 13.35 23.29 15.15
CA ARG A 248 12.68 23.95 16.28
C ARG A 248 13.67 24.50 17.30
N VAL A 249 14.71 23.75 17.62
CA VAL A 249 15.72 24.16 18.61
C VAL A 249 16.68 25.22 18.04
N SER A 250 17.09 25.07 16.78
CA SER A 250 18.02 26.01 16.15
C SER A 250 17.35 27.33 15.74
N GLY A 251 16.03 27.32 15.53
CA GLY A 251 15.28 28.43 14.94
C GLY A 251 15.68 28.72 13.48
N ARG A 252 16.46 27.83 12.86
CA ARG A 252 17.01 28.01 11.51
C ARG A 252 16.85 26.73 10.70
N ALA A 253 16.32 26.88 9.49
CA ALA A 253 16.31 25.82 8.49
C ALA A 253 17.38 26.14 7.44
N GLU A 254 18.55 25.52 7.56
CA GLU A 254 19.61 25.64 6.55
C GLU A 254 19.14 24.93 5.26
N GLU A 255 18.90 25.72 4.22
CA GLU A 255 18.18 25.26 3.02
C GLU A 255 18.95 24.18 2.24
N GLU A 256 20.27 24.30 2.14
CA GLU A 256 21.11 23.32 1.45
C GLU A 256 21.15 21.97 2.18
N GLN A 257 21.41 21.98 3.48
CA GLN A 257 21.40 20.78 4.31
C GLN A 257 20.03 20.11 4.29
N LEU A 258 18.95 20.89 4.44
CA LEU A 258 17.60 20.38 4.41
C LEU A 258 17.24 19.81 3.03
N GLY A 259 17.70 20.42 1.94
CA GLY A 259 17.57 19.88 0.60
C GLY A 259 18.20 18.49 0.44
N TYR A 260 19.40 18.29 0.97
CA TYR A 260 20.07 16.98 1.00
C TYR A 260 19.28 15.95 1.83
N THR A 261 18.82 16.34 3.03
CA THR A 261 17.98 15.52 3.90
C THR A 261 16.68 15.10 3.22
N LEU A 262 15.97 16.02 2.58
CA LEU A 262 14.74 15.76 1.82
C LEU A 262 14.97 14.75 0.70
N ARG A 263 16.07 14.90 -0.05
CA ARG A 263 16.43 13.97 -1.11
C ARG A 263 16.67 12.56 -0.57
N ASN A 264 17.37 12.42 0.55
CA ASN A 264 17.60 11.12 1.18
C ASN A 264 16.31 10.47 1.67
N ILE A 265 15.42 11.24 2.29
CA ILE A 265 14.10 10.75 2.73
C ILE A 265 13.28 10.29 1.52
N GLN A 266 13.23 11.10 0.47
CA GLN A 266 12.48 10.77 -0.75
C GLN A 266 13.07 9.52 -1.44
N ASP A 267 14.39 9.36 -1.47
CA ASP A 267 15.07 8.16 -1.98
C ASP A 267 14.68 6.90 -1.20
N GLU A 268 14.58 6.98 0.11
CA GLU A 268 14.13 5.86 0.94
C GLU A 268 12.63 5.60 0.78
N MET A 269 11.82 6.65 0.63
CA MET A 269 10.39 6.52 0.33
C MET A 269 10.14 5.85 -1.02
N PHE A 270 10.94 6.14 -2.05
CA PHE A 270 10.87 5.43 -3.33
C PHE A 270 11.19 3.94 -3.15
N THR A 271 12.33 3.61 -2.53
CA THR A 271 12.73 2.20 -2.26
C THR A 271 11.63 1.47 -1.49
N TYR A 272 11.06 2.14 -0.49
CA TYR A 272 9.97 1.63 0.31
C TYR A 272 8.71 1.33 -0.53
N ARG A 273 8.24 2.30 -1.32
CA ARG A 273 7.04 2.15 -2.16
C ARG A 273 7.21 1.12 -3.27
N ALA A 274 8.40 1.02 -3.85
CA ALA A 274 8.70 0.03 -4.89
C ALA A 274 8.71 -1.40 -4.33
N SER A 275 9.13 -1.58 -3.07
CA SER A 275 9.23 -2.91 -2.44
C SER A 275 7.96 -3.33 -1.67
N CYS A 276 7.14 -2.38 -1.23
CA CYS A 276 6.02 -2.69 -0.36
C CYS A 276 4.70 -2.94 -1.13
N PRO A 277 3.92 -3.99 -0.79
CA PRO A 277 2.56 -4.15 -1.32
C PRO A 277 1.67 -2.93 -1.01
N PRO A 278 0.82 -2.48 -1.95
CA PRO A 278 -0.03 -1.33 -1.75
C PRO A 278 -1.28 -1.67 -0.91
N VAL A 279 -1.70 -0.74 -0.07
CA VAL A 279 -2.89 -0.90 0.78
C VAL A 279 -4.17 -0.92 -0.08
N PRO A 280 -5.15 -1.80 0.21
CA PRO A 280 -6.45 -1.82 -0.45
C PRO A 280 -7.18 -0.47 -0.41
N ASN A 281 -7.86 -0.11 -1.49
CA ASN A 281 -8.57 1.17 -1.61
C ASN A 281 -9.70 1.33 -0.57
N GLY A 282 -10.38 0.24 -0.20
CA GLY A 282 -11.44 0.29 0.80
C GLY A 282 -10.96 0.85 2.14
N ILE A 283 -9.83 0.34 2.65
CA ILE A 283 -9.22 0.83 3.90
C ILE A 283 -8.81 2.29 3.75
N GLN A 284 -8.21 2.65 2.61
CA GLN A 284 -7.83 4.04 2.36
C GLN A 284 -9.03 4.99 2.39
N LEU A 285 -10.15 4.63 1.77
CA LEU A 285 -11.35 5.46 1.74
C LEU A 285 -12.00 5.58 3.12
N ILE A 286 -12.04 4.49 3.90
CA ILE A 286 -12.59 4.49 5.26
C ILE A 286 -11.76 5.39 6.19
N MET A 287 -10.43 5.31 6.10
CA MET A 287 -9.53 6.05 6.99
C MET A 287 -9.29 7.50 6.57
N LYS A 288 -9.59 7.85 5.32
CA LYS A 288 -9.28 9.15 4.73
C LYS A 288 -9.81 10.34 5.56
N PRO A 289 -11.10 10.43 5.94
CA PRO A 289 -11.60 11.60 6.69
C PRO A 289 -10.93 11.79 8.05
N LYS A 290 -10.56 10.68 8.71
CA LYS A 290 -9.83 10.73 9.98
C LYS A 290 -8.42 11.27 9.76
N ASN A 291 -7.71 10.75 8.76
CA ASN A 291 -6.34 11.15 8.49
C ASN A 291 -6.24 12.59 7.98
N GLU A 292 -7.17 13.07 7.16
CA GLU A 292 -7.19 14.46 6.70
C GLU A 292 -7.23 15.43 7.88
N ARG A 293 -8.14 15.21 8.83
CA ARG A 293 -8.22 16.04 10.06
C ARG A 293 -6.94 16.01 10.87
N ILE A 294 -6.41 14.82 11.16
CA ILE A 294 -5.16 14.66 11.93
C ILE A 294 -4.01 15.43 11.29
N TYR A 295 -3.90 15.39 9.95
CA TYR A 295 -2.77 16.01 9.29
C TYR A 295 -2.92 17.51 9.08
N VAL A 296 -4.14 18.05 9.05
CA VAL A 296 -4.35 19.49 9.19
C VAL A 296 -3.81 19.95 10.55
N ASP A 297 -4.23 19.30 11.65
CA ASP A 297 -3.75 19.63 13.00
C ASP A 297 -2.22 19.46 13.14
N TYR A 298 -1.66 18.44 12.49
CA TYR A 298 -0.21 18.20 12.44
C TYR A 298 0.54 19.38 11.81
N PHE A 299 0.07 19.90 10.66
CA PHE A 299 0.71 21.06 10.03
C PHE A 299 0.61 22.29 10.93
N GLU A 300 -0.57 22.62 11.46
CA GLU A 300 -0.76 23.78 12.33
C GLU A 300 0.12 23.75 13.57
N THR A 301 0.15 22.59 14.25
CA THR A 301 0.92 22.43 15.49
C THR A 301 2.41 22.60 15.23
N ASN A 302 2.95 21.93 14.20
CA ASN A 302 4.37 22.03 13.89
C ASN A 302 4.76 23.44 13.43
N LEU A 303 3.95 24.10 12.59
CA LEU A 303 4.25 25.44 12.11
C LEU A 303 4.21 26.48 13.24
N LYS A 304 3.27 26.35 14.17
CA LYS A 304 3.21 27.18 15.38
C LYS A 304 4.44 26.98 16.26
N GLU A 305 4.85 25.73 16.50
CA GLU A 305 6.04 25.41 17.30
C GLU A 305 7.34 25.85 16.65
N LEU A 306 7.40 25.94 15.32
CA LEU A 306 8.56 26.42 14.59
C LEU A 306 8.68 27.96 14.57
N HIS A 307 7.75 28.69 15.21
CA HIS A 307 7.66 30.15 15.17
C HIS A 307 7.54 30.74 13.75
N LEU A 308 7.02 29.95 12.81
CA LEU A 308 6.85 30.35 11.41
C LEU A 308 5.45 30.89 11.10
N GLN A 309 4.55 30.90 12.09
CA GLN A 309 3.31 31.67 12.04
C GLN A 309 3.45 32.90 12.95
N LYS A 310 3.32 34.10 12.37
CA LYS A 310 3.00 35.32 13.13
C LYS A 310 1.51 35.36 13.45
#